data_AF-A0A6F8SXG3-F1
#
_entry.id   AF-A0A6F8SXG3-F1
#
_cell.length_a   1.000
_cell.length_b   1.000
_cell.length_c   1.000
_cell.angle_alpha   90.00
_cell.angle_beta   90.00
_cell.angle_gamma   90.00
#
_symmetry.space_group_name_H-M   'P 1'
#
loop_
_entity.id
_entity.type
_entity.pdbx_description
1 polymer ?
#
loop_
_entity_poly.entity_id
_entity_poly.type
_entity_poly.pdbx_seq_one_letter_code
_entity_poly.pdbx_strand_id
1 'polypeptide(L)'
;MTQRGFSLIEALIALLVLSIGLIGVAAMQVKALQSATAGYQRSVATLAAVDAQERLWAQLAQNVSCDEMVDNVLSDWQDDWFVGSDTPIRYFSGAITLRSEACEFEIAVTAGDSGPTEDNEPLTYTVRLPQIGSS
;
A
#
# COMPACT_ATOMS: atom_id res chain seq x y z
N MET A 1 -61.73 19.32 -18.49
CA MET A 1 -60.84 18.29 -17.89
C MET A 1 -60.26 18.86 -16.62
N THR A 2 -60.62 18.33 -15.46
CA THR A 2 -60.20 18.88 -14.16
C THR A 2 -58.90 18.20 -13.75
N GLN A 3 -57.78 18.94 -13.82
CA GLN A 3 -56.46 18.48 -13.40
C GLN A 3 -56.43 18.38 -11.87
N ARG A 4 -56.37 17.15 -11.33
CA ARG A 4 -56.18 16.94 -9.89
C ARG A 4 -54.73 17.33 -9.55
N GLY A 5 -54.57 18.43 -8.83
CA GLY A 5 -53.27 18.90 -8.36
C GLY A 5 -52.61 17.91 -7.39
N PHE A 6 -51.28 17.86 -7.41
CA PHE A 6 -50.47 17.05 -6.50
C PHE A 6 -50.87 17.29 -5.05
N SER A 7 -51.03 16.21 -4.28
CA SER A 7 -51.26 16.32 -2.84
C SER A 7 -49.95 16.60 -2.10
N LEU A 8 -49.98 17.39 -1.01
CA LEU A 8 -48.78 17.69 -0.20
C LEU A 8 -48.10 16.41 0.31
N ILE A 9 -48.88 15.37 0.58
CA ILE A 9 -48.35 14.06 1.00
C ILE A 9 -47.53 13.38 -0.09
N GLU A 10 -47.87 13.58 -1.36
CA GLU A 10 -47.16 13.00 -2.50
C GLU A 10 -45.77 13.62 -2.65
N ALA A 11 -45.67 14.94 -2.49
CA ALA A 11 -44.39 15.64 -2.48
C ALA A 11 -43.50 15.22 -1.30
N LEU A 12 -44.08 15.01 -0.11
CA LEU A 12 -43.34 14.52 1.06
C LEU A 12 -42.82 13.09 0.88
N ILE A 13 -43.64 12.21 0.30
CA ILE A 13 -43.23 10.83 -0.03
C ILE A 13 -42.10 10.86 -1.07
N ALA A 14 -42.21 11.68 -2.12
CA ALA A 14 -41.16 11.80 -3.13
C ALA A 14 -39.84 12.28 -2.52
N LEU A 15 -39.89 13.27 -1.64
CA LEU A 15 -38.71 13.78 -0.93
C LEU A 15 -38.10 12.74 0.03
N LEU A 16 -38.94 11.94 0.69
CA LEU A 16 -38.50 10.83 1.55
C LEU A 16 -37.78 9.74 0.73
N VAL A 17 -38.36 9.32 -0.40
CA VAL A 17 -37.73 8.31 -1.27
C VAL A 17 -36.41 8.84 -1.84
N LEU A 18 -36.38 10.10 -2.27
CA LEU A 18 -35.18 10.75 -2.78
C LEU A 18 -34.07 10.83 -1.71
N SER A 19 -34.40 11.20 -0.48
CA SER A 19 -33.41 11.31 0.59
C SER A 19 -32.77 9.96 0.93
N ILE A 20 -33.56 8.88 0.98
CA ILE A 20 -33.05 7.52 1.16
C ILE A 20 -32.13 7.13 0.00
N GLY A 21 -32.52 7.45 -1.25
CA GLY A 21 -31.70 7.20 -2.44
C GLY A 21 -30.33 7.90 -2.38
N LEU A 22 -30.30 9.17 -1.96
CA LEU A 22 -29.05 9.94 -1.83
C LEU A 22 -28.12 9.37 -0.76
N ILE A 23 -28.65 8.91 0.37
CA ILE A 23 -27.85 8.25 1.42
C ILE A 23 -27.21 6.97 0.87
N GLY A 24 -27.94 6.20 0.07
CA GLY A 24 -27.40 5.00 -0.61
C GLY A 24 -26.19 5.33 -1.49
N VAL A 25 -26.28 6.40 -2.30
CA VAL A 25 -25.18 6.86 -3.14
C VAL A 25 -24.00 7.36 -2.31
N ALA A 26 -24.24 8.15 -1.25
CA ALA A 26 -23.18 8.62 -0.37
C ALA A 26 -22.42 7.46 0.30
N ALA A 27 -23.13 6.41 0.74
CA ALA A 27 -22.50 5.21 1.28
C ALA A 27 -21.61 4.49 0.24
N MET A 28 -22.05 4.42 -1.02
CA MET A 28 -21.21 3.88 -2.11
C MET A 28 -19.98 4.73 -2.37
N GLN A 29 -20.09 6.06 -2.32
CA GLN A 29 -18.94 6.96 -2.48
C GLN A 29 -17.90 6.76 -1.38
N VAL A 30 -18.32 6.62 -0.12
CA VAL A 30 -17.40 6.34 0.99
C VAL A 30 -16.67 5.01 0.78
N LYS A 31 -17.37 3.96 0.36
CA LYS A 31 -16.74 2.67 0.05
C LYS A 31 -15.76 2.76 -1.13
N ALA A 32 -16.10 3.52 -2.16
CA ALA A 32 -15.22 3.76 -3.29
C ALA A 32 -13.93 4.49 -2.87
N LEU A 33 -14.05 5.50 -1.99
CA LEU A 33 -12.91 6.20 -1.41
C LEU A 33 -12.02 5.26 -0.58
N GLN A 34 -12.60 4.43 0.28
CA GLN A 34 -11.85 3.44 1.07
C GLN A 34 -11.06 2.47 0.19
N SER A 35 -11.69 1.96 -0.88
CA SER A 35 -11.02 1.11 -1.86
C SER A 35 -9.89 1.83 -2.59
N ALA A 36 -10.11 3.08 -3.01
CA ALA A 36 -9.09 3.89 -3.65
C ALA A 36 -7.89 4.16 -2.73
N THR A 37 -8.14 4.45 -1.44
CA THR A 37 -7.06 4.66 -0.46
C THR A 37 -6.24 3.40 -0.22
N ALA A 38 -6.88 2.23 -0.13
CA ALA A 38 -6.17 0.95 0.02
C ALA A 38 -5.32 0.63 -1.22
N GLY A 39 -5.86 0.85 -2.42
CA GLY A 39 -5.12 0.70 -3.67
C GLY A 39 -3.91 1.63 -3.75
N TYR A 40 -4.09 2.89 -3.34
CA TYR A 40 -3.01 3.88 -3.29
C TYR A 40 -1.88 3.46 -2.34
N GLN A 41 -2.20 3.03 -1.12
CA GLN A 41 -1.19 2.52 -0.17
C GLN A 41 -0.44 1.33 -0.72
N ARG A 42 -1.12 0.39 -1.40
CA ARG A 42 -0.46 -0.75 -2.05
C ARG A 42 0.51 -0.31 -3.15
N SER A 43 0.13 0.67 -3.98
CA SER A 43 1.03 1.23 -4.99
C SER A 43 2.28 1.88 -4.37
N VAL A 44 2.11 2.62 -3.27
CA VAL A 44 3.24 3.23 -2.55
C VAL A 44 4.14 2.16 -1.90
N ALA A 45 3.57 1.10 -1.32
CA ALA A 45 4.32 -0.04 -0.80
C ALA A 45 5.15 -0.75 -1.90
N THR A 46 4.59 -0.89 -3.11
CA THR A 46 5.34 -1.38 -4.28
C THR A 46 6.51 -0.46 -4.61
N LEU A 47 6.32 0.85 -4.60
CA LEU A 47 7.40 1.81 -4.87
C LEU A 47 8.52 1.70 -3.83
N ALA A 48 8.17 1.56 -2.55
CA ALA A 48 9.15 1.35 -1.48
C ALA A 48 9.97 0.07 -1.71
N ALA A 49 9.34 -1.03 -2.13
CA ALA A 49 10.05 -2.28 -2.41
C ALA A 49 10.97 -2.18 -3.64
N VAL A 50 10.54 -1.46 -4.68
CA VAL A 50 11.37 -1.20 -5.87
C VAL A 50 12.59 -0.33 -5.50
N ASP A 51 12.40 0.70 -4.66
CA ASP A 51 13.51 1.54 -4.16
C ASP A 51 14.53 0.70 -3.35
N ALA A 52 14.07 -0.19 -2.46
CA ALA A 52 14.97 -1.13 -1.77
C ALA A 52 15.77 -1.99 -2.75
N GLN A 53 15.13 -2.54 -3.79
CA GLN A 53 15.81 -3.28 -4.84
C GLN A 53 16.86 -2.42 -5.55
N GLU A 54 16.54 -1.18 -5.91
CA GLU A 54 17.47 -0.27 -6.58
C GLU A 54 18.68 0.07 -5.71
N ARG A 55 18.48 0.25 -4.40
CA ARG A 55 19.58 0.42 -3.44
C ARG A 55 20.47 -0.81 -3.34
N LEU A 56 19.91 -2.02 -3.35
CA LEU A 56 20.68 -3.27 -3.40
C LEU A 56 21.52 -3.35 -4.70
N TRP A 57 20.95 -2.98 -5.85
CA TRP A 57 21.70 -2.89 -7.11
C TRP A 57 22.82 -1.83 -7.05
N ALA A 58 22.60 -0.71 -6.37
CA ALA A 58 23.63 0.32 -6.18
C ALA A 58 24.78 -0.16 -5.28
N GLN A 59 24.51 -1.01 -4.28
CA GLN A 59 25.54 -1.67 -3.47
C GLN A 59 26.34 -2.68 -4.31
N LEU A 60 25.67 -3.45 -5.16
CA LEU A 60 26.33 -4.38 -6.10
C LEU A 60 27.28 -3.65 -7.04
N ALA A 61 26.90 -2.48 -7.56
CA ALA A 61 27.76 -1.67 -8.42
C ALA A 61 29.05 -1.19 -7.71
N GLN A 62 29.05 -1.17 -6.37
CA GLN A 62 30.20 -0.83 -5.54
C GLN A 62 31.02 -2.06 -5.11
N ASN A 63 30.69 -3.26 -5.62
CA ASN A 63 31.29 -4.55 -5.26
C ASN A 63 31.14 -4.92 -3.77
N VAL A 64 30.07 -4.46 -3.12
CA VAL A 64 29.71 -4.89 -1.76
C VAL A 64 29.24 -6.34 -1.79
N SER A 65 29.56 -7.13 -0.75
CA SER A 65 29.11 -8.52 -0.67
C SER A 65 27.65 -8.61 -0.24
N CYS A 66 26.94 -9.64 -0.71
CA CYS A 66 25.49 -9.74 -0.52
C CYS A 66 25.05 -9.88 0.95
N ASP A 67 25.94 -10.37 1.82
CA ASP A 67 25.72 -10.43 3.27
C ASP A 67 25.75 -9.04 3.92
N GLU A 68 26.59 -8.13 3.43
CA GLU A 68 26.73 -6.77 3.97
C GLU A 68 25.68 -5.79 3.40
N MET A 69 25.13 -6.06 2.21
CA MET A 69 24.18 -5.14 1.54
C MET A 69 22.92 -4.87 2.36
N VAL A 70 22.41 -5.87 3.08
CA VAL A 70 21.18 -5.73 3.86
C VAL A 70 21.35 -4.65 4.92
N ASP A 71 22.42 -4.76 5.72
CA ASP A 71 22.68 -3.81 6.81
C ASP A 71 22.97 -2.40 6.29
N ASN A 72 23.65 -2.28 5.14
CA ASN A 72 23.95 -0.98 4.51
C ASN A 72 22.70 -0.25 3.99
N VAL A 73 21.66 -0.99 3.59
CA VAL A 73 20.47 -0.43 2.94
C VAL A 73 19.29 -0.29 3.90
N LEU A 74 19.14 -1.22 4.85
CA LEU A 74 17.92 -1.38 5.62
C LEU A 74 17.55 -0.15 6.43
N SER A 75 18.49 0.45 7.16
CA SER A 75 18.21 1.61 8.02
C SER A 75 17.75 2.82 7.20
N ASP A 76 18.54 3.23 6.20
CA ASP A 76 18.26 4.39 5.37
C ASP A 76 16.93 4.21 4.60
N TRP A 77 16.69 3.03 4.05
CA TRP A 77 15.43 2.71 3.39
C TRP A 77 14.24 2.77 4.36
N GLN A 78 14.42 2.28 5.60
CA GLN A 78 13.34 2.31 6.58
C GLN A 78 13.00 3.73 7.03
N ASP A 79 14.01 4.57 7.23
CA ASP A 79 13.84 5.98 7.62
C ASP A 79 13.13 6.79 6.53
N ASP A 80 13.44 6.51 5.25
CA ASP A 80 12.84 7.21 4.11
C ASP A 80 11.36 6.86 3.90
N TRP A 81 10.96 5.60 4.17
CA TRP A 81 9.64 5.09 3.79
C TRP A 81 8.68 4.81 4.93
N PHE A 82 9.16 4.47 6.14
CA PHE A 82 8.29 3.96 7.21
C PHE A 82 8.22 4.92 8.40
N VAL A 83 8.48 4.42 9.62
CA VAL A 83 8.26 5.16 10.86
C VAL A 83 9.12 6.42 10.88
N GLY A 84 8.48 7.58 11.03
CA GLY A 84 9.16 8.88 11.03
C GLY A 84 9.17 9.58 9.66
N SER A 85 8.78 8.88 8.58
CA SER A 85 8.62 9.47 7.25
C SER A 85 7.26 10.18 7.07
N ASP A 86 7.19 11.03 6.04
CA ASP A 86 5.95 11.70 5.59
C ASP A 86 5.17 10.88 4.54
N THR A 87 5.54 9.62 4.32
CA THR A 87 4.90 8.81 3.28
C THR A 87 3.49 8.34 3.69
N PRO A 88 2.63 8.01 2.71
CA PRO A 88 1.34 7.36 2.97
C PRO A 88 1.44 5.99 3.67
N ILE A 89 2.65 5.40 3.70
CA ILE A 89 2.92 4.10 4.30
C ILE A 89 3.78 4.20 5.57
N ARG A 90 3.88 5.38 6.19
CA ARG A 90 4.68 5.59 7.43
C ARG A 90 4.32 4.68 8.62
N TYR A 91 3.14 4.05 8.59
CA TYR A 91 2.69 3.09 9.59
C TYR A 91 3.00 1.63 9.23
N PHE A 92 3.50 1.38 8.03
CA PHE A 92 3.93 0.06 7.58
C PHE A 92 5.31 -0.23 8.16
N SER A 93 5.70 -1.50 8.09
CA SER A 93 7.06 -1.94 8.32
C SER A 93 7.64 -2.54 7.05
N GLY A 94 8.96 -2.41 6.89
CA GLY A 94 9.71 -3.03 5.82
C GLY A 94 10.80 -3.93 6.38
N ALA A 95 11.02 -5.07 5.73
CA ALA A 95 12.14 -5.97 6.02
C ALA A 95 12.84 -6.37 4.72
N ILE A 96 14.16 -6.49 4.78
CA ILE A 96 14.98 -7.05 3.69
C ILE A 96 15.70 -8.26 4.29
N THR A 97 15.53 -9.44 3.69
CA THR A 97 16.15 -10.69 4.17
C THR A 97 16.92 -11.36 3.04
N LEU A 98 18.17 -11.75 3.29
CA LEU A 98 18.93 -12.61 2.37
C LEU A 98 18.47 -14.07 2.55
N ARG A 99 17.97 -14.70 1.48
CA ARG A 99 17.34 -16.03 1.49
C ARG A 99 18.30 -17.16 1.15
N SER A 100 19.33 -16.90 0.36
CA SER A 100 20.23 -17.96 -0.15
C SER A 100 21.65 -17.48 -0.42
N GLU A 101 22.56 -18.44 -0.60
CA GLU A 101 23.95 -18.22 -1.02
C GLU A 101 24.07 -17.59 -2.43
N ALA A 102 22.98 -17.49 -3.19
CA ALA A 102 22.97 -16.97 -4.55
C ALA A 102 22.51 -15.51 -4.66
N CYS A 103 22.72 -14.70 -3.62
CA CYS A 103 22.34 -13.28 -3.56
C CYS A 103 20.87 -13.01 -3.89
N GLU A 104 19.99 -13.80 -3.28
CA GLU A 104 18.54 -13.66 -3.40
C GLU A 104 17.99 -12.96 -2.15
N PHE A 105 17.36 -11.81 -2.36
CA PHE A 105 16.79 -10.99 -1.31
C PHE A 105 15.27 -11.03 -1.37
N GLU A 106 14.65 -11.12 -0.21
CA GLU A 106 13.22 -10.98 -0.01
C GLU A 106 12.96 -9.64 0.67
N ILE A 107 12.22 -8.77 0.00
CA ILE A 107 11.79 -7.47 0.47
C ILE A 107 10.31 -7.60 0.84
N ALA A 108 9.98 -7.47 2.11
CA ALA A 108 8.62 -7.57 2.62
C ALA A 108 8.16 -6.21 3.14
N VAL A 109 6.99 -5.76 2.68
CA VAL A 109 6.31 -4.56 3.21
C VAL A 109 5.01 -5.00 3.88
N THR A 110 4.89 -4.77 5.18
CA THR A 110 3.78 -5.23 6.01
C THR A 110 2.99 -4.03 6.51
N ALA A 111 1.67 -4.06 6.36
CA ALA A 111 0.80 -3.04 6.95
C ALA A 111 0.94 -3.04 8.48
N GLY A 112 1.03 -1.86 9.09
CA GLY A 112 0.98 -1.71 10.54
C GLY A 112 -0.36 -2.18 11.09
N ASP A 113 -0.34 -2.69 12.33
CA ASP A 113 -1.53 -3.22 12.99
C ASP A 113 -2.58 -2.11 13.20
N SER A 114 -3.61 -2.10 12.36
CA SER A 114 -4.78 -1.24 12.52
C SER A 114 -6.07 -1.95 12.10
N GLY A 115 -6.55 -2.85 12.97
CA GLY A 115 -7.96 -3.27 13.01
C GLY A 115 -8.29 -4.65 12.41
N PRO A 116 -9.46 -5.22 12.77
CA PRO A 116 -9.73 -6.65 12.76
C PRO A 116 -10.11 -7.14 11.36
N THR A 117 -9.12 -7.28 10.49
CA THR A 117 -9.25 -8.13 9.31
C THR A 117 -8.00 -8.99 9.21
N GLU A 118 -8.26 -10.29 9.30
CA GLU A 118 -7.37 -11.41 9.53
C GLU A 118 -6.52 -11.76 8.29
N ASP A 119 -5.94 -10.77 7.59
CA ASP A 119 -5.11 -10.99 6.38
C ASP A 119 -4.10 -9.84 6.18
N ASN A 120 -3.22 -9.59 7.15
CA ASN A 120 -2.06 -8.71 6.93
C ASN A 120 -0.97 -9.46 6.15
N GLU A 121 -1.31 -9.95 4.95
CA GLU A 121 -0.35 -10.63 4.09
C GLU A 121 0.71 -9.62 3.63
N PRO A 122 2.00 -9.85 3.94
CA PRO A 122 3.06 -8.94 3.53
C PRO A 122 3.11 -8.87 2.00
N LEU A 123 3.30 -7.67 1.48
CA LEU A 123 3.64 -7.49 0.09
C LEU A 123 5.12 -7.88 -0.09
N THR A 124 5.35 -9.06 -0.65
CA THR A 124 6.69 -9.63 -0.80
C THR A 124 7.21 -9.49 -2.23
N TYR A 125 8.44 -9.01 -2.35
CA TYR A 125 9.21 -8.96 -3.59
C TYR A 125 10.48 -9.79 -3.44
N THR A 126 10.74 -10.65 -4.42
CA THR A 126 11.99 -11.41 -4.48
C THR A 126 12.85 -10.83 -5.59
N VAL A 127 14.06 -10.43 -5.24
CA VAL A 127 15.09 -9.97 -6.19
C VAL A 127 16.29 -10.87 -6.09
N ARG A 128 16.85 -11.24 -7.24
CA ARG A 128 18.10 -12.00 -7.32
C ARG A 128 19.15 -11.17 -8.04
N LEU A 129 20.26 -10.91 -7.36
CA LEU A 129 21.40 -10.20 -7.94
C LEU A 129 22.40 -11.20 -8.54
N PRO A 130 23.09 -10.84 -9.64
CA PRO A 130 24.17 -11.66 -10.17
C PRO A 130 25.37 -11.63 -9.22
N GLN A 131 26.02 -12.78 -9.07
CA GLN A 131 27.30 -12.84 -8.35
C GLN A 131 28.41 -12.39 -9.28
N ILE A 132 28.90 -11.18 -9.07
CA ILE A 132 30.15 -10.70 -9.66
C ILE A 132 31.29 -11.31 -8.85
N GLY A 133 31.82 -12.41 -9.37
CA GLY A 133 32.71 -13.32 -8.64
C GLY A 133 33.94 -12.64 -8.04
N SER A 134 34.22 -13.02 -6.79
CA SER A 134 35.55 -13.01 -6.19
C SER A 134 36.50 -13.78 -7.12
N SER A 135 37.41 -13.07 -7.78
CA SER A 135 38.53 -13.67 -8.51
C SER A 135 39.78 -13.67 -7.64
#